data_AF-A0A967A7J5-F1
#
_entry.id   AF-A0A967A7J5-F1
#
_cell.length_a   1.000
_cell.length_b   1.000
_cell.length_c   1.000
_cell.angle_alpha   90.00
_cell.angle_beta   90.00
_cell.angle_gamma   90.00
#
_symmetry.space_group_name_H-M   'P 1'
#
loop_
_entity.id
_entity.type
_entity.pdbx_description
1 polymer ?
#
loop_
_entity_poly.entity_id
_entity_poly.type
_entity_poly.pdbx_seq_one_letter_code
_entity_poly.pdbx_strand_id
1 'polypeptide(L)'
;MVTESDESAERLFNDLCFFHELIGRPVDDLAWFPEWETLPYEATSPHVGLIARRMTTLHRLLTDPPTMLVTSITTAMHRLIPRLTFEQAIFRFETAATFERESLTTDLLRLGYRRVSVVEIPGEFSIRGGIVDIFSTAYANPLRIEFLGDQVESIRLFDPATQTSVMKLKDAWVLPAREFIRPADDSDATTPIQADAEWRGPDLYSSMDTLFDYLIGPPVLAFDQPETLKQACETAWNKIDDGYLRHVDRDASNPYPSPERLFLTWQEIQERIAAWPILALEPLTPPNASWSPTFSFPAQAPGTIGLGIRGTAFSQTLHLLEGLRNEHRVVLVARSRGQVDRLLALLREHDLPADPWKPSLWSSRSTGKLPFYVLHGDLSTGFLSGDLRLALLTEEELFAKGARHKPQPKSRTATFLSSLEDLNVGDYVVHVQHGIAKYRGLKRLVVQDFESDYLILE
;
A
#
# COMPACT_ATOMS: atom_id res chain seq x y z
N MET A 1 3.24 10.23 9.55
CA MET A 1 2.37 11.20 8.86
C MET A 1 0.96 10.61 8.82
N VAL A 2 -0.04 11.41 9.19
CA VAL A 2 -1.44 10.98 9.27
C VAL A 2 -2.26 11.86 8.33
N THR A 3 -3.01 11.23 7.43
CA THR A 3 -3.90 11.88 6.44
C THR A 3 -5.36 11.59 6.75
N GLU A 4 -6.28 12.32 6.12
CA GLU A 4 -7.73 12.16 6.33
C GLU A 4 -8.28 10.80 5.86
N SER A 5 -7.67 10.19 4.84
CA SER A 5 -8.16 8.99 4.17
C SER A 5 -7.01 8.12 3.68
N ASP A 6 -7.30 6.85 3.41
CA ASP A 6 -6.32 5.89 2.88
C ASP A 6 -5.85 6.25 1.47
N GLU A 7 -6.72 6.81 0.63
CA GLU A 7 -6.33 7.32 -0.69
C GLU A 7 -5.33 8.48 -0.59
N SER A 8 -5.53 9.40 0.35
CA SER A 8 -4.59 10.48 0.64
C SER A 8 -3.28 9.93 1.22
N ALA A 9 -3.33 8.88 2.05
CA ALA A 9 -2.15 8.20 2.58
C ALA A 9 -1.32 7.51 1.48
N GLU A 10 -1.98 6.74 0.60
CA GLU A 10 -1.35 6.07 -0.55
C GLU A 10 -0.64 7.11 -1.45
N ARG A 11 -1.34 8.20 -1.76
CA ARG A 11 -0.79 9.29 -2.58
C ARG A 11 0.43 9.93 -1.94
N LEU A 12 0.33 10.29 -0.65
CA LEU A 12 1.44 10.88 0.10
C LEU A 12 2.63 9.93 0.19
N PHE A 13 2.41 8.64 0.43
CA PHE A 13 3.47 7.64 0.45
C PHE A 13 4.20 7.57 -0.90
N ASN A 14 3.46 7.53 -2.02
CA ASN A 14 4.05 7.51 -3.35
C ASN A 14 4.84 8.80 -3.65
N ASP A 15 4.30 9.97 -3.28
CA ASP A 15 5.01 11.24 -3.43
C ASP A 15 6.29 11.29 -2.56
N LEU A 16 6.26 10.76 -1.34
CA LEU A 16 7.46 10.65 -0.49
C LEU A 16 8.52 9.73 -1.11
N CYS A 17 8.12 8.58 -1.67
CA CYS A 17 9.03 7.72 -2.42
C CYS A 17 9.67 8.49 -3.58
N PHE A 18 8.86 9.21 -4.36
CA PHE A 18 9.35 10.05 -5.45
C PHE A 18 10.36 11.10 -4.94
N PHE A 19 10.05 11.82 -3.86
CA PHE A 19 10.95 12.84 -3.32
C PHE A 19 12.23 12.25 -2.73
N HIS A 20 12.17 11.06 -2.11
CA HIS A 20 13.35 10.33 -1.67
C HIS A 20 14.28 10.01 -2.86
N GLU A 21 13.74 9.47 -3.95
CA GLU A 21 14.50 9.24 -5.18
C GLU A 21 15.05 10.54 -5.78
N LEU A 22 14.23 11.60 -5.84
CA LEU A 22 14.61 12.91 -6.39
C LEU A 22 15.88 13.45 -5.71
N ILE A 23 15.98 13.30 -4.38
CA ILE A 23 17.06 13.83 -3.56
C ILE A 23 18.14 12.79 -3.20
N GLY A 24 17.99 11.54 -3.65
CA GLY A 24 18.97 10.48 -3.45
C GLY A 24 18.98 9.87 -2.05
N ARG A 25 17.82 9.87 -1.38
CA ARG A 25 17.61 9.14 -0.11
C ARG A 25 17.03 7.76 -0.38
N PRO A 26 17.37 6.76 0.45
CA PRO A 26 16.76 5.43 0.35
C PRO A 26 15.26 5.52 0.65
N VAL A 27 14.45 4.78 -0.10
CA VAL A 27 13.00 4.63 0.18
C VAL A 27 12.75 3.56 1.23
N ASP A 28 13.78 2.79 1.58
CA ASP A 28 13.70 1.69 2.54
C ASP A 28 13.32 2.14 3.94
N ASP A 29 13.39 3.44 4.26
CA ASP A 29 12.95 4.02 5.53
C ASP A 29 11.46 4.41 5.52
N LEU A 30 10.77 4.37 4.38
CA LEU A 30 9.35 4.71 4.25
C LEU A 30 8.46 3.48 4.42
N ALA A 31 7.36 3.61 5.15
CA ALA A 31 6.33 2.57 5.26
C ALA A 31 4.94 3.18 5.14
N TRP A 32 4.00 2.43 4.57
CA TRP A 32 2.58 2.76 4.53
C TRP A 32 1.79 1.66 5.23
N PHE A 33 0.94 2.06 6.17
CA PHE A 33 0.00 1.18 6.85
C PHE A 33 -1.42 1.47 6.33
N PRO A 34 -1.95 0.60 5.44
CA PRO A 34 -3.23 0.84 4.77
C PRO A 34 -4.42 0.48 5.64
N GLU A 35 -5.58 1.08 5.36
CA GLU A 35 -6.89 0.70 5.92
C GLU A 35 -7.30 -0.71 5.46
N TRP A 36 -8.25 -1.37 6.15
CA TRP A 36 -8.89 -2.55 5.58
C TRP A 36 -9.84 -2.17 4.44
N GLU A 37 -9.89 -2.98 3.39
CA GLU A 37 -10.82 -2.81 2.25
C GLU A 37 -12.27 -3.24 2.57
N THR A 38 -12.50 -3.82 3.75
CA THR A 38 -13.78 -4.36 4.20
C THR A 38 -14.56 -3.32 5.00
N LEU A 39 -15.89 -3.26 4.84
CA LEU A 39 -16.71 -2.40 5.68
C LEU A 39 -16.74 -2.92 7.13
N PRO A 40 -16.90 -2.03 8.13
CA PRO A 40 -17.04 -2.45 9.53
C PRO A 40 -18.12 -3.52 9.71
N TYR A 41 -17.76 -4.62 10.37
CA TYR A 41 -18.61 -5.79 10.67
C TYR A 41 -19.12 -6.58 9.45
N GLU A 42 -18.54 -6.36 8.27
CA GLU A 42 -18.83 -7.18 7.10
C GLU A 42 -18.19 -8.56 7.22
N ALA A 43 -18.92 -9.60 6.77
CA ALA A 43 -18.47 -10.98 6.84
C ALA A 43 -17.50 -11.36 5.71
N THR A 44 -16.51 -10.51 5.46
CA THR A 44 -15.51 -10.66 4.40
C THR A 44 -14.11 -10.49 5.00
N SER A 45 -13.15 -11.27 4.50
CA SER A 45 -11.75 -11.11 4.91
C SER A 45 -11.07 -10.03 4.07
N PRO A 46 -10.18 -9.22 4.66
CA PRO A 46 -9.30 -8.36 3.89
C PRO A 46 -8.43 -9.18 2.93
N HIS A 47 -8.11 -8.59 1.78
CA HIS A 47 -7.27 -9.27 0.79
C HIS A 47 -5.86 -9.54 1.36
N VAL A 48 -5.32 -10.73 1.12
CA VAL A 48 -4.05 -11.16 1.75
C VAL A 48 -2.85 -10.29 1.38
N GLY A 49 -2.86 -9.67 0.19
CA GLY A 49 -1.82 -8.70 -0.19
C GLY A 49 -1.83 -7.43 0.66
N LEU A 50 -3.00 -7.01 1.12
CA LEU A 50 -3.16 -5.88 2.04
C LEU A 50 -2.68 -6.25 3.44
N ILE A 51 -3.07 -7.44 3.91
CA ILE A 51 -2.57 -8.01 5.16
C ILE A 51 -1.04 -8.13 5.13
N ALA A 52 -0.47 -8.60 4.01
CA ALA A 52 0.97 -8.71 3.86
C ALA A 52 1.70 -7.38 4.07
N ARG A 53 1.15 -6.31 3.48
CA ARG A 53 1.70 -4.96 3.67
C ARG A 53 1.58 -4.50 5.12
N ARG A 54 0.44 -4.72 5.77
CA ARG A 54 0.22 -4.37 7.18
C ARG A 54 1.17 -5.12 8.11
N MET A 55 1.27 -6.44 7.97
CA MET A 55 2.16 -7.29 8.77
C MET A 55 3.63 -6.91 8.59
N THR A 56 4.05 -6.66 7.34
CA THR A 56 5.42 -6.20 7.05
C THR A 56 5.69 -4.84 7.70
N THR A 57 4.75 -3.90 7.63
CA THR A 57 4.88 -2.59 8.28
C THR A 57 4.96 -2.73 9.80
N LEU A 58 4.10 -3.53 10.43
CA LEU A 58 4.16 -3.78 11.89
C LEU A 58 5.47 -4.45 12.30
N HIS A 59 5.92 -5.47 11.57
CA HIS A 59 7.20 -6.12 11.83
C HIS A 59 8.35 -5.12 11.78
N ARG A 60 8.37 -4.29 10.75
CA ARG A 60 9.40 -3.29 10.54
C ARG A 60 9.45 -2.21 11.63
N LEU A 61 8.29 -1.80 12.14
CA LEU A 61 8.22 -0.89 13.29
C LEU A 61 8.89 -1.47 14.54
N LEU A 62 8.94 -2.80 14.66
CA LEU A 62 9.57 -3.51 15.78
C LEU A 62 11.06 -3.83 15.56
N THR A 63 11.50 -4.02 14.31
CA THR A 63 12.86 -4.49 14.00
C THR A 63 13.80 -3.41 13.47
N ASP A 64 13.30 -2.44 12.69
CA ASP A 64 14.13 -1.54 11.88
C ASP A 64 13.81 -0.04 12.12
N PRO A 65 14.13 0.52 13.30
CA PRO A 65 14.11 1.96 13.51
C PRO A 65 15.33 2.64 12.86
N PRO A 66 15.19 3.82 12.23
CA PRO A 66 14.00 4.69 12.16
C PRO A 66 13.12 4.47 10.92
N THR A 67 11.79 4.30 11.13
CA THR A 67 10.81 4.18 10.04
C THR A 67 9.92 5.43 9.96
N MET A 68 9.79 6.03 8.78
CA MET A 68 8.79 7.07 8.48
C MET A 68 7.49 6.41 8.03
N LEU A 69 6.52 6.40 8.92
CA LEU A 69 5.21 5.78 8.69
C LEU A 69 4.21 6.77 8.10
N VAL A 70 3.48 6.35 7.07
CA VAL A 70 2.30 7.03 6.52
C VAL A 70 1.06 6.16 6.79
N THR A 71 -0.02 6.77 7.26
CA THR A 71 -1.30 6.09 7.53
C THR A 71 -2.44 7.09 7.41
N SER A 72 -3.68 6.62 7.30
CA SER A 72 -4.86 7.47 7.47
C SER A 72 -5.28 7.55 8.94
N ILE A 73 -6.08 8.57 9.28
CA ILE A 73 -6.71 8.70 10.59
C ILE A 73 -7.71 7.56 10.83
N THR A 74 -8.46 7.14 9.79
CA THR A 74 -9.39 6.01 9.85
C THR A 74 -8.67 4.71 10.23
N THR A 75 -7.50 4.47 9.66
CA THR A 75 -6.67 3.31 10.01
C THR A 75 -6.10 3.42 11.42
N ALA A 76 -5.70 4.63 11.85
CA ALA A 76 -5.18 4.87 13.19
C ALA A 76 -6.24 4.71 14.29
N MET A 77 -7.53 4.76 13.94
CA MET A 77 -8.61 4.41 14.86
C MET A 77 -8.63 2.91 15.18
N HIS A 78 -8.20 2.03 14.28
CA HIS A 78 -8.27 0.59 14.51
C HIS A 78 -7.37 0.16 15.68
N ARG A 79 -7.96 -0.65 16.55
CA ARG A 79 -7.22 -1.47 17.50
C ARG A 79 -6.72 -2.73 16.77
N LEU A 80 -5.49 -3.10 17.04
CA LEU A 80 -4.73 -4.16 16.38
C LEU A 80 -4.54 -5.35 17.33
N ILE A 81 -4.06 -6.47 16.77
CA ILE A 81 -3.55 -7.59 17.57
C ILE A 81 -2.57 -7.06 18.62
N PRO A 82 -2.59 -7.58 19.86
CA PRO A 82 -1.57 -7.25 20.84
C PRO A 82 -0.17 -7.43 20.28
N ARG A 83 0.69 -6.44 20.50
CA ARG A 83 2.07 -6.42 20.03
C ARG A 83 2.83 -7.67 20.47
N LEU A 84 2.67 -8.08 21.74
CA LEU A 84 3.33 -9.29 22.25
C LEU A 84 2.85 -10.55 21.52
N THR A 85 1.55 -10.67 21.25
CA THR A 85 0.98 -11.78 20.48
C THR A 85 1.54 -11.80 19.06
N PHE A 86 1.65 -10.64 18.42
CA PHE A 86 2.24 -10.51 17.09
C PHE A 86 3.74 -10.89 17.10
N GLU A 87 4.53 -10.37 18.04
CA GLU A 87 5.96 -10.68 18.20
C GLU A 87 6.20 -12.18 18.39
N GLN A 88 5.40 -12.84 19.23
CA GLN A 88 5.51 -14.27 19.52
C GLN A 88 5.06 -15.16 18.36
N ALA A 89 4.25 -14.63 17.45
CA ALA A 89 3.73 -15.36 16.30
C ALA A 89 4.72 -15.41 15.11
N ILE A 90 5.79 -14.63 15.14
CA ILE A 90 6.75 -14.57 14.02
C ILE A 90 7.69 -15.77 14.08
N PHE A 91 7.73 -16.56 13.00
CA PHE A 91 8.76 -17.60 12.85
C PHE A 91 10.00 -17.02 12.20
N ARG A 92 11.17 -17.50 12.64
CA ARG A 92 12.44 -17.28 11.96
C ARG A 92 13.07 -18.62 11.62
N PHE A 93 13.36 -18.82 10.35
CA PHE A 93 14.18 -19.93 9.86
C PHE A 93 15.61 -19.43 9.69
N GLU A 94 16.58 -20.22 10.12
CA GLU A 94 18.01 -19.94 9.95
C GLU A 94 18.68 -21.17 9.35
N THR A 95 19.53 -20.97 8.33
CA THR A 95 20.28 -22.07 7.72
C THR A 95 21.18 -22.74 8.76
N ALA A 96 21.22 -24.07 8.74
CA ALA A 96 21.92 -24.95 9.68
C ALA A 96 21.34 -25.01 11.10
N ALA A 97 20.28 -24.26 11.43
CA ALA A 97 19.58 -24.39 12.70
C ALA A 97 18.66 -25.61 12.74
N THR A 98 18.44 -26.15 13.93
CA THR A 98 17.42 -27.18 14.19
C THR A 98 16.08 -26.50 14.42
N PHE A 99 15.02 -27.04 13.82
CA PHE A 99 13.66 -26.51 13.90
C PHE A 99 12.65 -27.64 14.14
N GLU A 100 11.75 -27.45 15.11
CA GLU A 100 10.72 -28.45 15.44
C GLU A 100 9.65 -28.51 14.35
N ARG A 101 9.74 -29.53 13.49
CA ARG A 101 8.89 -29.64 12.31
C ARG A 101 7.48 -30.16 12.59
N GLU A 102 7.28 -30.85 13.71
CA GLU A 102 6.02 -31.51 14.03
C GLU A 102 4.89 -30.49 14.30
N SER A 103 5.21 -29.35 14.94
CA SER A 103 4.23 -28.30 15.23
C SER A 103 3.96 -27.36 14.04
N LEU A 104 4.87 -27.32 13.05
CA LEU A 104 4.86 -26.31 11.98
C LEU A 104 3.52 -26.20 11.23
N THR A 105 2.85 -27.32 10.99
CA THR A 105 1.53 -27.30 10.33
C THR A 105 0.49 -26.59 11.19
N THR A 106 0.40 -26.94 12.47
CA THR A 106 -0.54 -26.32 13.42
C THR A 106 -0.24 -24.84 13.57
N ASP A 107 1.03 -24.50 13.69
CA ASP A 107 1.53 -23.15 13.84
C ASP A 107 1.18 -22.26 12.64
N LEU A 108 1.41 -22.73 11.41
CA LEU A 108 1.02 -21.99 10.19
C LEU A 108 -0.50 -21.83 10.07
N LEU A 109 -1.29 -22.87 10.40
CA LEU A 109 -2.76 -22.79 10.36
C LEU A 109 -3.30 -21.73 11.35
N ARG A 110 -2.73 -21.66 12.55
CA ARG A 110 -3.10 -20.66 13.57
C ARG A 110 -2.79 -19.22 13.17
N LEU A 111 -1.76 -19.03 12.34
CA LEU A 111 -1.41 -17.74 11.73
C LEU A 111 -2.32 -17.37 10.54
N GLY A 112 -3.26 -18.26 10.18
CA GLY A 112 -4.18 -18.08 9.07
C GLY A 112 -3.64 -18.50 7.71
N TYR A 113 -2.54 -19.27 7.67
CA TYR A 113 -2.08 -19.87 6.42
C TYR A 113 -2.97 -21.03 5.99
N ARG A 114 -3.06 -21.24 4.68
CA ARG A 114 -3.79 -22.36 4.08
C ARG A 114 -2.83 -23.38 3.49
N ARG A 115 -3.06 -24.66 3.81
CA ARG A 115 -2.32 -25.77 3.20
C ARG A 115 -2.82 -26.02 1.78
N VAL A 116 -1.90 -26.06 0.83
CA VAL A 116 -2.15 -26.32 -0.59
C VAL A 116 -1.17 -27.34 -1.15
N SER A 117 -1.44 -27.83 -2.36
CA SER A 117 -0.50 -28.70 -3.07
C SER A 117 0.66 -27.88 -3.64
N VAL A 118 0.37 -26.77 -4.32
CA VAL A 118 1.34 -25.85 -4.94
C VAL A 118 1.08 -24.45 -4.39
N VAL A 119 2.14 -23.75 -4.01
CA VAL A 119 2.07 -22.42 -3.42
C VAL A 119 2.12 -21.36 -4.53
N GLU A 120 1.11 -20.50 -4.57
CA GLU A 120 0.94 -19.50 -5.63
C GLU A 120 0.73 -18.08 -5.11
N ILE A 121 0.01 -17.91 -3.99
CA ILE A 121 -0.31 -16.59 -3.41
C ILE A 121 0.13 -16.47 -1.93
N PRO A 122 0.33 -15.24 -1.41
CA PRO A 122 0.65 -15.04 0.00
C PRO A 122 -0.36 -15.71 0.93
N GLY A 123 0.10 -16.25 2.06
CA GLY A 123 -0.75 -16.96 3.02
C GLY A 123 -0.95 -18.45 2.70
N GLU A 124 -0.25 -18.99 1.71
CA GLU A 124 -0.27 -20.42 1.39
C GLU A 124 1.00 -21.14 1.82
N PHE A 125 0.88 -22.43 2.12
CA PHE A 125 2.03 -23.30 2.35
C PHE A 125 1.80 -24.72 1.84
N SER A 126 2.89 -25.42 1.53
CA SER A 126 2.89 -26.85 1.20
C SER A 126 4.04 -27.56 1.90
N ILE A 127 3.83 -28.84 2.24
CA ILE A 127 4.86 -29.69 2.85
C ILE A 127 4.95 -30.97 2.03
N ARG A 128 6.12 -31.25 1.47
CA ARG A 128 6.41 -32.42 0.63
C ARG A 128 7.73 -33.06 1.06
N GLY A 129 7.65 -34.08 1.91
CA GLY A 129 8.83 -34.74 2.48
C GLY A 129 9.66 -33.75 3.30
N GLY A 130 10.93 -33.56 2.92
CA GLY A 130 11.84 -32.60 3.53
C GLY A 130 11.71 -31.16 3.01
N ILE A 131 10.80 -30.88 2.07
CA ILE A 131 10.63 -29.53 1.50
C ILE A 131 9.37 -28.89 2.06
N VAL A 132 9.51 -27.65 2.52
CA VAL A 132 8.41 -26.80 2.93
C VAL A 132 8.43 -25.53 2.08
N ASP A 133 7.36 -25.32 1.32
CA ASP A 133 7.15 -24.08 0.58
C ASP A 133 6.16 -23.21 1.36
N ILE A 134 6.49 -21.94 1.59
CA ILE A 134 5.66 -20.98 2.35
C ILE A 134 5.66 -19.65 1.60
N PHE A 135 4.50 -19.16 1.17
CA PHE A 135 4.38 -17.79 0.70
C PHE A 135 4.14 -16.86 1.89
N SER A 136 5.23 -16.50 2.56
CA SER A 136 5.13 -15.58 3.68
C SER A 136 4.70 -14.19 3.24
N THR A 137 3.87 -13.57 4.08
CA THR A 137 3.51 -12.16 4.02
C THR A 137 4.68 -11.19 4.18
N ALA A 138 5.87 -11.66 4.58
CA ALA A 138 7.09 -10.85 4.70
C ALA A 138 7.81 -10.57 3.37
N TYR A 139 7.51 -11.33 2.31
CA TYR A 139 8.27 -11.32 1.07
C TYR A 139 7.39 -11.18 -0.17
N ALA A 140 7.97 -10.65 -1.25
CA ALA A 140 7.32 -10.58 -2.55
C ALA A 140 7.28 -11.94 -3.30
N ASN A 141 8.11 -12.90 -2.89
CA ASN A 141 8.20 -14.24 -3.47
C ASN A 141 8.15 -15.30 -2.36
N PRO A 142 7.59 -16.50 -2.62
CA PRO A 142 7.54 -17.56 -1.65
C PRO A 142 8.92 -18.13 -1.30
N LEU A 143 9.01 -18.65 -0.08
CA LEU A 143 10.15 -19.34 0.48
C LEU A 143 10.05 -20.83 0.19
N ARG A 144 11.17 -21.44 -0.21
CA ARG A 144 11.41 -22.88 -0.22
C ARG A 144 12.45 -23.19 0.84
N ILE A 145 12.07 -23.98 1.82
CA ILE A 145 12.90 -24.39 2.95
C ILE A 145 13.13 -25.89 2.83
N GLU A 146 14.38 -26.28 2.63
CA GLU A 146 14.81 -27.68 2.53
C GLU A 146 15.33 -28.14 3.90
N PHE A 147 14.83 -29.28 4.37
CA PHE A 147 15.18 -29.90 5.64
C PHE A 147 15.89 -31.23 5.45
N LEU A 148 16.90 -31.48 6.28
CA LEU A 148 17.51 -32.78 6.50
C LEU A 148 17.23 -33.23 7.94
N GLY A 149 16.24 -34.11 8.10
CA GLY A 149 15.66 -34.36 9.43
C GLY A 149 14.98 -33.09 9.95
N ASP A 150 15.42 -32.61 11.11
CA ASP A 150 14.93 -31.37 11.74
C ASP A 150 15.87 -30.18 11.49
N GLN A 151 16.94 -30.36 10.71
CA GLN A 151 17.89 -29.29 10.41
C GLN A 151 17.52 -28.59 9.10
N VAL A 152 17.52 -27.25 9.10
CA VAL A 152 17.34 -26.44 7.90
C VAL A 152 18.60 -26.49 7.05
N GLU A 153 18.55 -27.13 5.88
CA GLU A 153 19.67 -27.26 4.96
C GLU A 153 19.83 -26.02 4.06
N SER A 154 18.71 -25.53 3.50
CA SER A 154 18.74 -24.36 2.62
C SER A 154 17.42 -23.60 2.62
N ILE A 155 17.51 -22.28 2.48
CA ILE A 155 16.37 -21.37 2.35
C ILE A 155 16.53 -20.60 1.04
N ARG A 156 15.49 -20.59 0.21
CA ARG A 156 15.50 -19.91 -1.09
C ARG A 156 14.19 -19.20 -1.36
N LEU A 157 14.24 -18.05 -2.01
CA LEU A 157 13.08 -17.48 -2.70
C LEU A 157 12.91 -18.20 -4.03
N PHE A 158 11.66 -18.45 -4.44
CA PHE A 158 11.34 -19.02 -5.75
C PHE A 158 10.22 -18.23 -6.45
N ASP A 159 10.16 -18.29 -7.77
CA ASP A 159 9.10 -17.65 -8.55
C ASP A 159 7.85 -18.55 -8.53
N PRO A 160 6.68 -18.06 -8.09
CA PRO A 160 5.48 -18.89 -7.92
C PRO A 160 4.89 -19.41 -9.24
N ALA A 161 5.11 -18.70 -10.36
CA ALA A 161 4.59 -19.11 -11.67
C ALA A 161 5.46 -20.20 -12.31
N THR A 162 6.78 -20.10 -12.17
CA THR A 162 7.73 -21.07 -12.77
C THR A 162 8.17 -22.17 -11.82
N GLN A 163 7.94 -22.00 -10.51
CA GLN A 163 8.39 -22.88 -9.43
C GLN A 163 9.93 -23.04 -9.35
N THR A 164 10.66 -22.08 -9.93
CA THR A 164 12.14 -22.09 -9.99
C THR A 164 12.76 -21.19 -8.93
N SER A 165 13.88 -21.64 -8.34
CA SER A 165 14.60 -20.84 -7.34
C SER A 165 15.19 -19.57 -7.94
N VAL A 166 15.09 -18.47 -7.20
CA VAL A 166 15.54 -17.13 -7.58
C VAL A 166 16.77 -16.72 -6.78
N MET A 167 16.72 -16.82 -5.45
CA MET A 167 17.75 -16.29 -4.55
C MET A 167 17.90 -17.16 -3.31
N LYS A 168 19.13 -17.42 -2.86
CA LYS A 168 19.40 -18.11 -1.59
C LYS A 168 19.45 -17.10 -0.44
N LEU A 169 18.81 -17.43 0.68
CA LEU A 169 18.80 -16.63 1.91
C LEU A 169 19.60 -17.34 3.02
N LYS A 170 20.07 -16.57 4.00
CA LYS A 170 20.69 -17.12 5.23
C LYS A 170 19.65 -17.40 6.30
N ASP A 171 18.72 -16.46 6.46
CA ASP A 171 17.56 -16.53 7.34
C ASP A 171 16.31 -16.07 6.59
N ALA A 172 15.15 -16.42 7.13
CA ALA A 172 13.88 -15.92 6.63
C ALA A 172 12.82 -15.82 7.74
N TRP A 173 11.90 -14.86 7.59
CA TRP A 173 10.78 -14.65 8.51
C TRP A 173 9.47 -15.16 7.92
N VAL A 174 8.61 -15.71 8.77
CA VAL A 174 7.21 -15.98 8.43
C VAL A 174 6.33 -15.16 9.35
N LEU A 175 5.70 -14.12 8.78
CA LEU A 175 4.74 -13.27 9.47
C LEU A 175 3.31 -13.85 9.36
N PRO A 176 2.36 -13.43 10.22
CA PRO A 176 0.96 -13.85 10.12
C PRO A 176 0.32 -13.57 8.75
N ALA A 177 -0.64 -14.41 8.36
CA ALA A 177 -1.41 -14.26 7.12
C ALA A 177 -2.80 -13.65 7.35
N ARG A 178 -3.19 -13.45 8.62
CA ARG A 178 -4.44 -12.82 9.06
C ARG A 178 -4.16 -11.87 10.22
N GLU A 179 -5.04 -10.88 10.44
CA GLU A 179 -4.98 -10.03 11.65
C GLU A 179 -5.66 -10.69 12.86
N PHE A 180 -5.65 -12.03 12.90
CA PHE A 180 -6.28 -12.86 13.90
C PHE A 180 -5.42 -14.11 14.08
N ILE A 181 -4.86 -14.29 15.28
CA ILE A 181 -3.90 -15.35 15.59
C ILE A 181 -4.46 -16.16 16.73
N ARG A 182 -4.75 -17.44 16.48
CA ARG A 182 -5.23 -18.33 17.55
C ARG A 182 -4.12 -18.70 18.53
N PRO A 183 -4.40 -18.78 19.85
CA PRO A 183 -3.49 -19.36 20.84
C PRO A 183 -3.08 -20.80 20.51
N ALA A 184 -1.97 -21.26 21.09
CA ALA A 184 -1.37 -22.58 20.78
C ALA A 184 -2.15 -23.74 21.36
N ASP A 185 -2.78 -23.47 22.49
CA ASP A 185 -3.61 -24.33 23.29
C ASP A 185 -5.10 -24.29 22.89
N ASP A 186 -5.46 -23.52 21.86
CA ASP A 186 -6.82 -23.43 21.35
C ASP A 186 -7.25 -24.78 20.74
N SER A 187 -8.38 -25.32 21.20
CA SER A 187 -8.94 -26.58 20.67
C SER A 187 -9.27 -26.49 19.17
N ASP A 188 -9.53 -25.29 18.66
CA ASP A 188 -9.86 -25.02 17.27
C ASP A 188 -8.65 -24.47 16.48
N ALA A 189 -7.42 -24.57 17.02
CA ALA A 189 -6.19 -24.06 16.41
C ALA A 189 -6.02 -24.42 14.93
N THR A 190 -6.38 -25.63 14.52
CA THR A 190 -6.23 -26.12 13.14
C THR A 190 -7.45 -25.92 12.26
N THR A 191 -8.55 -25.41 12.79
CA THR A 191 -9.78 -25.19 12.01
C THR A 191 -9.58 -24.01 11.05
N PRO A 192 -10.26 -23.95 9.90
CA PRO A 192 -10.23 -22.75 9.07
C PRO A 192 -10.69 -21.51 9.84
N ILE A 193 -9.96 -20.40 9.72
CA ILE A 193 -10.34 -19.11 10.32
C ILE A 193 -11.49 -18.53 9.49
N GLN A 194 -12.62 -18.22 10.15
CA GLN A 194 -13.79 -17.64 9.50
C GLN A 194 -13.46 -16.29 8.84
N ALA A 195 -14.26 -15.90 7.84
CA ALA A 195 -13.94 -14.74 7.02
C ALA A 195 -13.95 -13.41 7.81
N ASP A 196 -14.76 -13.35 8.85
CA ASP A 196 -15.03 -12.21 9.72
C ASP A 196 -14.29 -12.25 11.07
N ALA A 197 -13.36 -13.20 11.24
CA ALA A 197 -12.75 -13.49 12.53
C ALA A 197 -12.03 -12.29 13.15
N GLU A 198 -11.47 -11.40 12.33
CA GLU A 198 -10.80 -10.17 12.75
C GLU A 198 -11.70 -9.29 13.63
N TRP A 199 -13.01 -9.22 13.33
CA TRP A 199 -13.97 -8.45 14.12
C TRP A 199 -14.17 -9.02 15.54
N ARG A 200 -13.79 -10.27 15.78
CA ARG A 200 -13.90 -10.95 17.09
C ARG A 200 -12.59 -11.02 17.85
N GLY A 201 -11.54 -10.32 17.39
CA GLY A 201 -10.27 -10.21 18.12
C GLY A 201 -10.44 -9.91 19.62
N PRO A 202 -11.30 -8.94 20.03
CA PRO A 202 -11.52 -8.64 21.44
C PRO A 202 -12.05 -9.80 22.30
N ASP A 203 -12.68 -10.82 21.70
CA ASP A 203 -13.19 -11.98 22.43
C ASP A 203 -12.12 -13.06 22.61
N LEU A 204 -11.06 -12.99 21.79
CA LEU A 204 -9.90 -13.88 21.86
C LEU A 204 -8.79 -13.32 22.76
N TYR A 205 -8.53 -12.02 22.69
CA TYR A 205 -7.42 -11.39 23.40
C TYR A 205 -7.90 -10.64 24.65
N SER A 206 -7.09 -10.66 25.72
CA SER A 206 -7.39 -9.94 26.96
C SER A 206 -7.43 -8.42 26.80
N SER A 207 -6.66 -7.90 25.83
CA SER A 207 -6.61 -6.50 25.43
C SER A 207 -6.33 -6.43 23.94
N MET A 208 -6.59 -5.30 23.33
CA MET A 208 -6.18 -4.98 21.97
C MET A 208 -5.22 -3.80 22.03
N ASP A 209 -4.17 -3.85 21.23
CA ASP A 209 -3.21 -2.74 21.11
C ASP A 209 -3.65 -1.81 19.98
N THR A 210 -2.87 -0.77 19.72
CA THR A 210 -3.12 0.23 18.67
C THR A 210 -1.85 0.38 17.85
N LEU A 211 -1.94 1.04 16.69
CA LEU A 211 -0.75 1.36 15.89
C LEU A 211 0.32 2.11 16.71
N PHE A 212 -0.09 2.90 17.70
CA PHE A 212 0.79 3.65 18.58
C PHE A 212 1.63 2.76 19.51
N ASP A 213 1.12 1.60 19.92
CA ASP A 213 1.82 0.67 20.82
C ASP A 213 2.94 -0.13 20.11
N TYR A 214 2.90 -0.17 18.77
CA TYR A 214 3.93 -0.75 17.92
C TYR A 214 5.13 0.18 17.69
N LEU A 215 5.03 1.46 18.08
CA LEU A 215 6.11 2.42 17.89
C LEU A 215 7.18 2.28 18.97
N ILE A 216 8.46 2.30 18.56
CA ILE A 216 9.60 2.29 19.49
C ILE A 216 9.85 3.72 19.98
N GLY A 217 9.23 4.07 21.12
CA GLY A 217 9.35 5.39 21.74
C GLY A 217 8.47 6.46 21.09
N PRO A 218 8.45 7.69 21.65
CA PRO A 218 7.58 8.76 21.18
C PRO A 218 8.03 9.28 19.79
N PRO A 219 7.20 9.16 18.74
CA PRO A 219 7.50 9.69 17.42
C PRO A 219 7.29 11.21 17.35
N VAL A 220 7.74 11.82 16.25
CA VAL A 220 7.18 13.09 15.78
C VAL A 220 5.98 12.78 14.89
N LEU A 221 4.79 13.21 15.32
CA LEU A 221 3.58 13.06 14.53
C LEU A 221 3.45 14.24 13.57
N ALA A 222 3.17 13.97 12.30
CA ALA A 222 2.82 15.00 11.33
C ALA A 222 1.38 14.78 10.89
N PHE A 223 0.51 15.75 11.18
CA PHE A 223 -0.91 15.72 10.86
C PHE A 223 -1.19 16.64 9.67
N ASP A 224 -1.70 16.07 8.59
CA ASP A 224 -2.18 16.83 7.44
C ASP A 224 -3.57 17.38 7.75
N GLN A 225 -3.67 18.69 7.95
CA GLN A 225 -4.89 19.43 8.31
C GLN A 225 -5.63 18.80 9.51
N PRO A 226 -5.15 19.00 10.76
CA PRO A 226 -5.71 18.39 11.97
C PRO A 226 -7.23 18.50 12.14
N GLU A 227 -7.84 19.61 11.75
CA GLU A 227 -9.30 19.78 11.82
C GLU A 227 -10.02 18.83 10.86
N THR A 228 -9.48 18.63 9.65
CA THR A 228 -9.99 17.64 8.69
C THR A 228 -9.82 16.22 9.23
N LEU A 229 -8.72 15.91 9.92
CA LEU A 229 -8.53 14.61 10.56
C LEU A 229 -9.59 14.32 11.63
N LYS A 230 -9.91 15.33 12.44
CA LYS A 230 -10.98 15.22 13.45
C LYS A 230 -12.33 14.92 12.79
N GLN A 231 -12.70 15.67 11.75
CA GLN A 231 -13.95 15.47 11.02
C GLN A 231 -14.02 14.10 10.34
N ALA A 232 -12.90 13.62 9.79
CA ALA A 232 -12.79 12.30 9.20
C ALA A 232 -12.97 11.19 10.26
N CYS A 233 -12.39 11.36 11.45
CA CYS A 233 -12.55 10.44 12.58
C CYS A 233 -14.01 10.36 13.04
N GLU A 234 -14.69 11.50 13.20
CA GLU A 234 -16.11 11.56 13.59
C GLU A 234 -17.01 10.93 12.52
N THR A 235 -16.73 11.19 11.24
CA THR A 235 -17.46 10.61 10.11
C THR A 235 -17.27 9.09 10.05
N ALA A 236 -16.05 8.59 10.27
CA ALA A 236 -15.76 7.17 10.30
C ALA A 236 -16.46 6.47 11.48
N TRP A 237 -16.48 7.12 12.65
CA TRP A 237 -17.18 6.61 13.82
C TRP A 237 -18.66 6.35 13.55
N ASN A 238 -19.35 7.30 12.92
CA ASN A 238 -20.77 7.13 12.56
C ASN A 238 -20.99 5.91 11.64
N LYS A 239 -20.09 5.67 10.67
CA LYS A 239 -20.19 4.49 9.79
C LYS A 239 -19.94 3.17 10.54
N ILE A 240 -19.03 3.18 11.51
CA ILE A 240 -18.74 2.03 12.36
C ILE A 240 -19.95 1.70 13.22
N ASP A 241 -20.56 2.71 13.84
CA ASP A 241 -21.75 2.57 14.68
C ASP A 241 -22.96 2.07 13.87
N ASP A 242 -23.23 2.67 12.70
CA ASP A 242 -24.24 2.18 11.76
C ASP A 242 -23.97 0.72 11.33
N GLY A 243 -22.70 0.35 11.16
CA GLY A 243 -22.28 -1.02 10.88
C GLY A 243 -22.68 -1.99 11.99
N TYR A 244 -22.37 -1.62 13.24
CA TYR A 244 -22.67 -2.41 14.43
C TYR A 244 -24.19 -2.56 14.65
N LEU A 245 -24.96 -1.46 14.57
CA LEU A 245 -26.40 -1.45 14.80
C LEU A 245 -27.19 -2.33 13.82
N ARG A 246 -26.73 -2.43 12.55
CA ARG A 246 -27.33 -3.33 11.56
C ARG A 246 -27.32 -4.81 11.98
N HIS A 247 -26.39 -5.23 12.83
CA HIS A 247 -26.32 -6.59 13.35
C HIS A 247 -27.13 -6.77 14.64
N VAL A 248 -27.17 -5.75 15.50
CA VAL A 248 -28.01 -5.74 16.72
C VAL A 248 -29.50 -5.87 16.37
N ASP A 249 -29.95 -5.20 15.30
CA ASP A 249 -31.37 -5.18 14.91
C ASP A 249 -31.84 -6.48 14.23
N ARG A 250 -30.93 -7.33 13.76
CA ARG A 250 -31.25 -8.54 12.97
C ARG A 250 -31.27 -9.83 13.77
N ASP A 251 -30.48 -9.93 14.84
CA ASP A 251 -30.35 -11.15 15.66
C ASP A 251 -30.56 -10.86 17.15
N ALA A 252 -31.16 -11.79 17.88
CA ALA A 252 -31.33 -11.71 19.34
C ALA A 252 -30.00 -11.81 20.12
N SER A 253 -28.90 -12.15 19.43
CA SER A 253 -27.54 -12.26 19.97
C SER A 253 -26.58 -11.66 18.94
N ASN A 254 -26.17 -10.41 19.14
CA ASN A 254 -25.15 -9.79 18.31
C ASN A 254 -23.81 -10.55 18.47
N PRO A 255 -23.24 -11.13 17.39
CA PRO A 255 -22.02 -11.92 17.48
C PRO A 255 -20.74 -11.07 17.59
N TYR A 256 -20.84 -9.74 17.45
CA TYR A 256 -19.67 -8.86 17.41
C TYR A 256 -19.49 -8.01 18.67
N PRO A 257 -18.23 -7.74 19.06
CA PRO A 257 -17.89 -6.74 20.08
C PRO A 257 -18.43 -5.34 19.76
N SER A 258 -18.59 -4.51 20.79
CA SER A 258 -18.96 -3.10 20.61
C SER A 258 -17.83 -2.31 19.92
N PRO A 259 -18.16 -1.22 19.18
CA PRO A 259 -17.19 -0.39 18.46
C PRO A 259 -15.97 0.04 19.29
N GLU A 260 -16.16 0.40 20.56
CA GLU A 260 -15.09 0.90 21.44
C GLU A 260 -14.01 -0.16 21.73
N ARG A 261 -14.35 -1.46 21.60
CA ARG A 261 -13.41 -2.57 21.76
C ARG A 261 -12.53 -2.78 20.52
N LEU A 262 -12.93 -2.25 19.37
CA LEU A 262 -12.26 -2.42 18.08
C LEU A 262 -11.65 -1.12 17.54
N PHE A 263 -12.16 0.03 17.98
CA PHE A 263 -11.78 1.34 17.46
C PHE A 263 -11.52 2.33 18.59
N LEU A 264 -10.71 3.34 18.29
CA LEU A 264 -10.48 4.53 19.10
C LEU A 264 -11.34 5.68 18.59
N THR A 265 -11.81 6.49 19.52
CA THR A 265 -12.36 7.82 19.26
C THR A 265 -11.24 8.85 19.06
N TRP A 266 -11.57 10.00 18.47
CA TRP A 266 -10.63 11.12 18.37
C TRP A 266 -10.07 11.54 19.73
N GLN A 267 -10.92 11.55 20.77
CA GLN A 267 -10.50 11.91 22.11
C GLN A 267 -9.45 10.92 22.66
N GLU A 268 -9.67 9.62 22.51
CA GLU A 268 -8.69 8.61 22.96
C GLU A 268 -7.37 8.70 22.18
N ILE A 269 -7.42 9.02 20.88
CA ILE A 269 -6.21 9.28 20.08
C ILE A 269 -5.45 10.49 20.67
N GLN A 270 -6.14 11.61 20.93
CA GLN A 270 -5.54 12.82 21.51
C GLN A 270 -4.91 12.55 22.88
N GLU A 271 -5.59 11.80 23.75
CA GLU A 271 -5.09 11.43 25.08
C GLU A 271 -3.80 10.60 24.99
N ARG A 272 -3.74 9.64 24.06
CA ARG A 272 -2.55 8.78 23.85
C ARG A 272 -1.34 9.56 23.35
N ILE A 273 -1.57 10.53 22.46
CA ILE A 273 -0.49 11.29 21.82
C ILE A 273 -0.16 12.59 22.55
N ALA A 274 -0.82 12.89 23.67
CA ALA A 274 -0.71 14.19 24.36
C ALA A 274 0.73 14.58 24.74
N ALA A 275 1.60 13.58 25.01
CA ALA A 275 2.99 13.80 25.37
C ALA A 275 3.94 13.85 24.15
N TRP A 276 3.44 13.64 22.94
CA TRP A 276 4.26 13.51 21.73
C TRP A 276 4.34 14.84 20.96
N PRO A 277 5.48 15.13 20.32
CA PRO A 277 5.60 16.31 19.45
C PRO A 277 4.73 16.15 18.20
N ILE A 278 3.90 17.17 17.93
CA ILE A 278 2.99 17.23 16.78
C ILE A 278 3.41 18.37 15.85
N LEU A 279 3.52 18.06 14.57
CA LEU A 279 3.65 18.98 13.44
C LEU A 279 2.32 19.02 12.70
N ALA A 280 1.64 20.17 12.73
CA ALA A 280 0.45 20.41 11.91
C ALA A 280 0.86 20.96 10.55
N LEU A 281 0.46 20.28 9.47
CA LEU A 281 0.57 20.77 8.10
C LEU A 281 -0.74 21.44 7.72
N GLU A 282 -0.69 22.74 7.46
CA GLU A 282 -1.86 23.56 7.14
C GLU A 282 -1.62 24.32 5.83
N PRO A 283 -2.66 24.54 5.01
CA PRO A 283 -2.58 25.51 3.92
C PRO A 283 -2.14 26.88 4.44
N LEU A 284 -1.47 27.65 3.58
CA LEU A 284 -1.07 29.04 3.86
C LEU A 284 -2.31 29.93 4.05
N THR A 285 -2.86 29.91 5.25
CA THR A 285 -3.95 30.76 5.71
C THR A 285 -3.40 31.81 6.68
N PRO A 286 -4.04 32.99 6.80
CA PRO A 286 -3.67 33.94 7.83
C PRO A 286 -3.73 33.22 9.19
N PRO A 287 -2.73 33.38 10.08
CA PRO A 287 -2.64 32.62 11.31
C PRO A 287 -3.86 32.92 12.19
N ASN A 288 -4.87 32.08 12.10
CA ASN A 288 -6.08 32.17 12.93
C ASN A 288 -6.02 31.25 14.15
N ALA A 289 -4.96 30.44 14.37
CA ALA A 289 -4.97 29.50 15.50
C ALA A 289 -3.60 28.97 15.99
N SER A 290 -3.52 28.93 17.33
CA SER A 290 -3.04 27.90 18.29
C SER A 290 -1.69 27.18 18.14
N TRP A 291 -1.14 27.01 16.94
CA TRP A 291 0.10 26.24 16.74
C TRP A 291 1.32 27.17 16.79
N SER A 292 2.30 26.85 17.64
CA SER A 292 3.52 27.65 17.80
C SER A 292 4.73 26.75 18.10
N PRO A 293 5.89 26.97 17.44
CA PRO A 293 6.15 27.96 16.40
C PRO A 293 5.56 27.58 15.03
N THR A 294 5.36 28.57 14.16
CA THR A 294 4.90 28.37 12.77
C THR A 294 6.04 28.57 11.79
N PHE A 295 6.16 27.68 10.80
CA PHE A 295 7.10 27.78 9.69
C PHE A 295 6.33 27.80 8.37
N SER A 296 6.64 28.75 7.49
CA SER A 296 5.96 28.90 6.20
C SER A 296 6.85 28.41 5.07
N PHE A 297 6.30 27.56 4.21
CA PHE A 297 6.95 27.07 2.99
C PHE A 297 6.11 27.50 1.77
N PRO A 298 6.32 28.72 1.24
CA PRO A 298 5.57 29.21 0.09
C PRO A 298 5.82 28.35 -1.16
N ALA A 299 4.73 27.80 -1.69
CA ALA A 299 4.71 27.09 -2.97
C ALA A 299 3.48 27.49 -3.78
N GLN A 300 3.60 27.46 -5.11
CA GLN A 300 2.52 27.78 -6.04
C GLN A 300 2.20 26.56 -6.90
N ALA A 301 0.92 26.31 -7.13
CA ALA A 301 0.50 25.33 -8.13
C ALA A 301 0.87 25.84 -9.53
N PRO A 302 1.34 24.99 -10.47
CA PRO A 302 1.77 25.46 -11.79
C PRO A 302 0.66 26.16 -12.59
N GLY A 303 -0.61 25.84 -12.30
CA GLY A 303 -1.77 26.51 -12.91
C GLY A 303 -1.84 28.02 -12.63
N THR A 304 -1.26 28.53 -11.55
CA THR A 304 -1.31 29.96 -11.21
C THR A 304 -0.53 30.84 -12.20
N ILE A 305 0.42 30.26 -12.93
CA ILE A 305 1.19 30.93 -13.98
C ILE A 305 0.75 30.55 -15.39
N GLY A 306 -0.37 29.83 -15.52
CA GLY A 306 -0.97 29.47 -16.80
C GLY A 306 -0.51 28.14 -17.41
N LEU A 307 0.23 27.30 -16.66
CA LEU A 307 0.55 25.92 -17.11
C LEU A 307 -0.66 25.00 -16.93
N GLY A 308 -0.75 23.93 -17.73
CA GLY A 308 -1.83 22.94 -17.65
C GLY A 308 -3.22 23.40 -18.13
N ILE A 309 -3.34 24.60 -18.70
CA ILE A 309 -4.61 25.12 -19.22
C ILE A 309 -4.94 24.42 -20.55
N ARG A 310 -6.12 23.78 -20.63
CA ARG A 310 -6.59 23.11 -21.85
C ARG A 310 -6.70 24.08 -23.02
N GLY A 311 -6.20 23.66 -24.18
CA GLY A 311 -6.25 24.45 -25.42
C GLY A 311 -5.12 25.48 -25.55
N THR A 312 -4.19 25.56 -24.60
CA THR A 312 -2.97 26.35 -24.78
C THR A 312 -2.09 25.72 -25.86
N ALA A 313 -1.54 26.57 -26.73
CA ALA A 313 -0.56 26.12 -27.71
C ALA A 313 0.71 25.67 -26.98
N PHE A 314 1.29 24.55 -27.39
CA PHE A 314 2.49 24.03 -26.74
C PHE A 314 3.67 25.01 -26.78
N SER A 315 3.76 25.86 -27.81
CA SER A 315 4.74 26.95 -27.89
C SER A 315 4.60 27.97 -26.75
N GLN A 316 3.37 28.24 -26.29
CA GLN A 316 3.12 29.10 -25.14
C GLN A 316 3.59 28.43 -23.84
N THR A 317 3.36 27.12 -23.69
CA THR A 317 3.89 26.34 -22.58
C THR A 317 5.42 26.42 -22.56
N LEU A 318 6.09 26.22 -23.69
CA LEU A 318 7.56 26.35 -23.78
C LEU A 318 8.05 27.75 -23.37
N HIS A 319 7.34 28.81 -23.78
CA HIS A 319 7.69 30.17 -23.39
C HIS A 319 7.62 30.37 -21.87
N LEU A 320 6.56 29.86 -21.21
CA LEU A 320 6.43 29.91 -19.75
C LEU A 320 7.54 29.11 -19.06
N LEU A 321 7.82 27.89 -19.55
CA LEU A 321 8.90 27.03 -19.05
C LEU A 321 10.28 27.68 -19.17
N GLU A 322 10.54 28.37 -20.28
CA GLU A 322 11.79 29.08 -20.48
C GLU A 322 11.92 30.30 -19.55
N GLY A 323 10.82 31.00 -19.28
CA GLY A 323 10.75 32.05 -18.27
C GLY A 323 11.10 31.53 -16.88
N LEU A 324 10.55 30.38 -16.49
CA LEU A 324 10.83 29.74 -15.20
C LEU A 324 12.31 29.40 -15.03
N ARG A 325 12.99 28.93 -16.08
CA ARG A 325 14.43 28.58 -16.05
C ARG A 325 15.36 29.73 -15.69
N ASN A 326 14.90 30.98 -15.79
CA ASN A 326 15.71 32.13 -15.40
C ASN A 326 15.94 32.20 -13.89
N GLU A 327 14.97 31.72 -13.10
CA GLU A 327 14.98 31.83 -11.64
C GLU A 327 14.95 30.46 -10.94
N HIS A 328 14.46 29.43 -11.63
CA HIS A 328 14.21 28.11 -11.07
C HIS A 328 14.96 27.03 -11.86
N ARG A 329 15.36 25.99 -11.15
CA ARG A 329 15.66 24.70 -11.73
C ARG A 329 14.36 24.04 -12.14
N VAL A 330 14.17 23.81 -13.44
CA VAL A 330 12.95 23.19 -13.96
C VAL A 330 13.18 21.70 -14.15
N VAL A 331 12.39 20.89 -13.43
CA VAL A 331 12.41 19.42 -13.48
C VAL A 331 11.06 18.95 -14.00
N LEU A 332 11.09 18.21 -15.11
CA LEU A 332 9.93 17.64 -15.77
C LEU A 332 9.83 16.15 -15.40
N VAL A 333 8.69 15.76 -14.83
CA VAL A 333 8.43 14.38 -14.38
C VAL A 333 7.62 13.66 -15.45
N ALA A 334 8.17 12.54 -15.92
CA ALA A 334 7.59 11.68 -16.95
C ALA A 334 7.30 10.30 -16.40
N ARG A 335 6.17 9.70 -16.79
CA ARG A 335 5.65 8.46 -16.17
C ARG A 335 6.32 7.18 -16.66
N SER A 336 7.13 7.28 -17.73
CA SER A 336 7.84 6.12 -18.28
C SER A 336 9.17 6.54 -18.88
N ARG A 337 10.12 5.60 -18.94
CA ARG A 337 11.41 5.81 -19.59
C ARG A 337 11.26 6.26 -21.05
N GLY A 338 10.32 5.67 -21.78
CA GLY A 338 10.04 6.09 -23.16
C GLY A 338 9.48 7.52 -23.26
N GLN A 339 8.75 8.02 -22.26
CA GLN A 339 8.32 9.41 -22.22
C GLN A 339 9.45 10.38 -21.86
N VAL A 340 10.39 9.96 -21.00
CA VAL A 340 11.62 10.72 -20.74
C VAL A 340 12.36 10.96 -22.06
N ASP A 341 12.59 9.91 -22.84
CA ASP A 341 13.29 10.02 -24.12
C ASP A 341 12.54 10.94 -25.11
N ARG A 342 11.21 10.84 -25.15
CA ARG A 342 10.36 11.71 -25.98
C ARG A 342 10.42 13.18 -25.55
N LEU A 343 10.37 13.48 -24.26
CA LEU A 343 10.47 14.85 -23.76
C LEU A 343 11.85 15.46 -24.03
N LEU A 344 12.92 14.68 -23.86
CA LEU A 344 14.28 15.11 -24.20
C LEU A 344 14.42 15.40 -25.70
N ALA A 345 13.89 14.53 -26.56
CA ALA A 345 13.88 14.75 -28.00
C ALA A 345 13.08 16.01 -28.38
N LEU A 346 11.89 16.16 -27.81
CA LEU A 346 11.01 17.31 -28.04
C LEU A 346 11.70 18.63 -27.65
N LEU A 347 12.34 18.69 -26.48
CA LEU A 347 13.04 19.90 -26.05
C LEU A 347 14.22 20.23 -26.98
N ARG A 348 14.94 19.20 -27.45
CA ARG A 348 16.03 19.36 -28.42
C ARG A 348 15.53 19.87 -29.78
N GLU A 349 14.37 19.42 -30.27
CA GLU A 349 13.76 19.91 -31.51
C GLU A 349 13.40 21.41 -31.45
N HIS A 350 13.18 21.94 -30.25
CA HIS A 350 12.92 23.36 -29.98
C HIS A 350 14.18 24.14 -29.54
N ASP A 351 15.38 23.59 -29.74
CA ASP A 351 16.66 24.19 -29.34
C ASP A 351 16.78 24.51 -27.83
N LEU A 352 16.04 23.78 -26.99
CA LEU A 352 16.07 23.93 -25.54
C LEU A 352 17.01 22.87 -24.92
N PRO A 353 18.07 23.27 -24.17
CA PRO A 353 18.98 22.31 -23.56
C PRO A 353 18.26 21.54 -22.45
N ALA A 354 18.38 20.21 -22.48
CA ALA A 354 17.72 19.30 -21.56
C ALA A 354 18.58 18.07 -21.26
N ASP A 355 18.63 17.67 -19.99
CA ASP A 355 19.41 16.53 -19.51
C ASP A 355 18.57 15.61 -18.60
N PRO A 356 18.88 14.31 -18.51
CA PRO A 356 18.29 13.44 -17.50
C PRO A 356 18.62 13.90 -16.07
N TRP A 357 17.64 13.83 -15.16
CA TRP A 357 17.87 14.11 -13.75
C TRP A 357 18.80 13.08 -13.12
N LYS A 358 19.65 13.54 -12.20
CA LYS A 358 20.47 12.70 -11.33
C LYS A 358 20.34 13.23 -9.90
N PRO A 359 20.18 12.37 -8.88
CA PRO A 359 20.03 12.82 -7.49
C PRO A 359 21.17 13.72 -6.99
N SER A 360 22.39 13.49 -7.48
CA SER A 360 23.57 14.33 -7.18
C SER A 360 23.40 15.80 -7.60
N LEU A 361 22.47 16.10 -8.51
CA LEU A 361 22.14 17.46 -8.92
C LEU A 361 21.37 18.21 -7.85
N TRP A 362 20.63 17.53 -6.97
CA TRP A 362 19.87 18.16 -5.88
C TRP A 362 20.76 19.11 -5.07
N SER A 363 21.92 18.63 -4.62
CA SER A 363 22.90 19.40 -3.84
C SER A 363 23.84 20.27 -4.68
N SER A 364 23.82 20.15 -6.02
CA SER A 364 24.71 20.89 -6.90
C SER A 364 24.33 22.37 -6.93
N ARG A 365 25.33 23.24 -6.73
CA ARG A 365 25.21 24.69 -6.95
C ARG A 365 25.76 25.03 -8.32
N SER A 366 24.91 25.59 -9.16
CA SER A 366 25.23 25.94 -10.54
C SER A 366 24.93 27.41 -10.78
N THR A 367 25.86 28.11 -11.43
CA THR A 367 25.70 29.50 -11.84
C THR A 367 25.26 29.58 -13.29
N GLY A 368 24.28 30.43 -13.60
CA GLY A 368 23.76 30.62 -14.96
C GLY A 368 22.46 29.86 -15.24
N LYS A 369 21.97 30.01 -16.48
CA LYS A 369 20.70 29.40 -16.93
C LYS A 369 20.89 27.90 -17.09
N LEU A 370 20.32 27.13 -16.17
CA LEU A 370 20.38 25.65 -16.18
C LEU A 370 19.62 25.06 -17.36
N PRO A 371 19.95 23.83 -17.81
CA PRO A 371 19.10 23.09 -18.73
C PRO A 371 17.76 22.71 -18.06
N PHE A 372 16.79 22.27 -18.85
CA PHE A 372 15.68 21.50 -18.32
C PHE A 372 16.20 20.15 -17.81
N TYR A 373 15.62 19.64 -16.75
CA TYR A 373 15.86 18.27 -16.33
C TYR A 373 14.63 17.41 -16.55
N VAL A 374 14.84 16.16 -16.98
CA VAL A 374 13.75 15.20 -17.16
C VAL A 374 14.00 13.97 -16.28
N LEU A 375 13.02 13.62 -15.46
CA LEU A 375 13.07 12.50 -14.52
C LEU A 375 11.95 11.52 -14.82
N HIS A 376 12.26 10.23 -14.75
CA HIS A 376 11.24 9.19 -14.68
C HIS A 376 10.69 9.10 -13.25
N GLY A 377 9.38 9.25 -13.07
CA GLY A 377 8.71 9.10 -11.78
C GLY A 377 7.21 9.29 -11.87
N ASP A 378 6.52 9.00 -10.77
CA ASP A 378 5.10 9.31 -10.59
C ASP A 378 4.96 10.30 -9.45
N LEU A 379 4.37 11.46 -9.73
CA LEU A 379 4.15 12.54 -8.78
C LEU A 379 2.71 13.01 -8.91
N SER A 380 2.02 13.19 -7.79
CA SER A 380 0.61 13.52 -7.79
C SER A 380 0.31 14.89 -8.41
N THR A 381 1.10 15.91 -8.06
CA THR A 381 0.93 17.30 -8.56
C THR A 381 2.28 18.02 -8.61
N GLY A 382 2.48 18.83 -9.64
CA GLY A 382 3.64 19.72 -9.70
C GLY A 382 3.53 20.91 -8.75
N PHE A 383 4.65 21.61 -8.51
CA PHE A 383 4.68 22.85 -7.75
C PHE A 383 5.88 23.74 -8.13
N LEU A 384 5.77 25.01 -7.78
CA LEU A 384 6.82 26.02 -7.92
C LEU A 384 7.19 26.51 -6.52
N SER A 385 8.48 26.54 -6.19
CA SER A 385 8.98 27.10 -4.94
C SER A 385 10.14 28.07 -5.20
N GLY A 386 9.92 29.33 -4.84
CA GLY A 386 10.94 30.37 -4.93
C GLY A 386 12.10 30.14 -3.96
N ASP A 387 11.80 29.67 -2.74
CA ASP A 387 12.81 29.39 -1.71
C ASP A 387 13.75 28.26 -2.12
N LEU A 388 13.20 27.20 -2.72
CA LEU A 388 14.00 26.11 -3.29
C LEU A 388 14.60 26.43 -4.65
N ARG A 389 14.18 27.54 -5.28
CA ARG A 389 14.44 27.85 -6.70
C ARG A 389 14.16 26.63 -7.58
N LEU A 390 13.03 25.99 -7.35
CA LEU A 390 12.64 24.72 -7.99
C LEU A 390 11.26 24.86 -8.64
N ALA A 391 11.14 24.37 -9.86
CA ALA A 391 9.88 24.16 -10.54
C ALA A 391 9.80 22.67 -10.91
N LEU A 392 8.89 21.95 -10.27
CA LEU A 392 8.66 20.54 -10.52
C LEU A 392 7.32 20.39 -11.24
N LEU A 393 7.34 19.84 -12.45
CA LEU A 393 6.19 19.84 -13.35
C LEU A 393 5.96 18.43 -13.88
N THR A 394 4.72 17.95 -13.86
CA THR A 394 4.35 16.65 -14.43
C THR A 394 3.90 16.82 -15.89
N GLU A 395 3.67 15.70 -16.58
CA GLU A 395 3.10 15.70 -17.92
C GLU A 395 1.72 16.37 -18.00
N GLU A 396 0.95 16.39 -16.91
CA GLU A 396 -0.37 17.01 -16.88
C GLU A 396 -0.27 18.52 -17.05
N GLU A 397 0.69 19.16 -16.38
CA GLU A 397 0.93 20.60 -16.53
C GLU A 397 1.61 20.96 -17.85
N LEU A 398 2.36 20.02 -18.47
CA LEU A 398 3.00 20.22 -19.77
C LEU A 398 2.02 20.12 -20.94
N PHE A 399 1.10 19.15 -20.92
CA PHE A 399 0.24 18.83 -22.06
C PHE A 399 -1.24 19.15 -21.83
N ALA A 400 -1.59 19.70 -20.66
CA ALA A 400 -2.97 19.99 -20.27
C ALA A 400 -3.92 18.79 -20.44
N LYS A 401 -3.40 17.57 -20.25
CA LYS A 401 -4.20 16.34 -20.28
C LYS A 401 -5.01 16.26 -18.99
N GLY A 402 -6.29 15.89 -19.12
CA GLY A 402 -7.21 15.80 -17.98
C GLY A 402 -6.77 14.81 -16.91
N ALA A 403 -7.38 14.93 -15.74
CA ALA A 403 -7.06 14.15 -14.55
C ALA A 403 -6.89 12.65 -14.83
N ARG A 404 -5.81 12.11 -14.23
CA ARG A 404 -5.48 10.70 -13.99
C ARG A 404 -6.62 9.70 -14.26
N HIS A 405 -6.39 8.76 -15.17
CA HIS A 405 -6.91 7.41 -15.00
C HIS A 405 -5.84 6.63 -14.21
N LYS A 406 -6.20 6.08 -13.04
CA LYS A 406 -5.32 5.16 -12.29
C LYS A 406 -4.95 4.04 -13.29
N PRO A 407 -3.66 3.83 -13.64
CA PRO A 407 -3.32 2.60 -14.34
C PRO A 407 -3.75 1.49 -13.40
N GLN A 408 -4.70 0.65 -13.85
CA GLN A 408 -5.00 -0.55 -13.08
C GLN A 408 -3.67 -1.26 -12.86
N PRO A 409 -3.34 -1.64 -11.61
CA PRO A 409 -2.20 -2.52 -11.41
C PRO A 409 -2.42 -3.68 -12.36
N LYS A 410 -1.44 -3.96 -13.23
CA LYS A 410 -1.43 -5.21 -13.96
C LYS A 410 -1.30 -6.28 -12.89
N SER A 411 -2.44 -6.72 -12.39
CA SER A 411 -2.55 -7.88 -11.56
C SER A 411 -1.85 -8.98 -12.35
N ARG A 412 -0.69 -9.44 -11.86
CA ARG A 412 -0.11 -10.70 -12.32
C ARG A 412 -1.07 -11.86 -12.05
N THR A 413 -2.09 -11.65 -11.21
CA THR A 413 -3.24 -12.53 -10.98
C THR A 413 -4.31 -12.45 -12.09
N ALA A 414 -4.28 -11.47 -13.01
CA ALA A 414 -5.22 -11.42 -14.14
C ALA A 414 -4.96 -12.51 -15.19
N THR A 415 -3.97 -13.38 -14.98
CA THR A 415 -3.73 -14.58 -15.79
C THR A 415 -4.40 -15.85 -15.21
N PHE A 416 -5.13 -15.76 -14.10
CA PHE A 416 -5.75 -16.91 -13.43
C PHE A 416 -7.17 -17.29 -13.91
N LEU A 417 -7.36 -17.24 -15.22
CA LEU A 417 -8.27 -18.14 -15.93
C LEU A 417 -7.51 -18.58 -17.19
N SER A 418 -6.47 -19.40 -17.00
CA SER A 418 -5.68 -19.89 -18.14
C SER A 418 -6.44 -20.90 -19.00
N SER A 419 -7.61 -21.39 -18.55
CA SER A 419 -8.47 -22.26 -19.34
C SER A 419 -9.96 -21.97 -19.10
N LEU A 420 -10.78 -22.16 -20.15
CA LEU A 420 -12.25 -22.13 -20.07
C LEU A 420 -12.83 -23.34 -19.34
N GLU A 421 -12.00 -24.34 -19.02
CA GLU A 421 -12.40 -25.61 -18.40
C GLU A 421 -12.61 -25.48 -16.89
N ASP A 422 -12.05 -24.44 -16.27
CA ASP A 422 -12.16 -24.17 -14.83
C ASP A 422 -13.45 -23.43 -14.44
N LEU A 423 -14.27 -23.04 -15.41
CA LEU A 423 -15.51 -22.29 -15.22
C LEU A 423 -16.73 -23.23 -15.13
N ASN A 424 -17.44 -23.19 -14.01
CA ASN A 424 -18.72 -23.88 -13.84
C ASN A 424 -19.89 -22.98 -14.23
N VAL A 425 -20.93 -23.57 -14.83
CA VAL A 425 -22.17 -22.85 -15.14
C VAL A 425 -22.76 -22.28 -13.85
N GLY A 426 -22.82 -20.95 -13.78
CA GLY A 426 -23.29 -20.21 -12.62
C GLY A 426 -22.20 -19.40 -11.90
N ASP A 427 -20.93 -19.56 -12.25
CA ASP A 427 -19.85 -18.75 -11.71
C ASP A 427 -19.99 -17.28 -12.11
N TYR A 428 -19.62 -16.37 -11.21
CA TYR A 428 -19.55 -14.95 -11.51
C TYR A 428 -18.20 -14.62 -12.15
N VAL A 429 -18.25 -14.00 -13.32
CA VAL A 429 -17.09 -13.53 -14.07
C VAL A 429 -17.14 -12.03 -14.28
N VAL A 430 -15.97 -11.40 -14.37
CA VAL A 430 -15.88 -9.96 -14.60
C VAL A 430 -15.43 -9.70 -16.02
N HIS A 431 -16.31 -9.10 -16.83
CA HIS A 431 -15.96 -8.63 -18.16
C HIS A 431 -15.46 -7.19 -18.10
N VAL A 432 -14.27 -6.92 -18.64
CA VAL A 432 -13.58 -5.62 -18.55
C VAL A 432 -14.46 -4.44 -19.02
N GLN A 433 -15.33 -4.65 -20.01
CA GLN A 433 -16.21 -3.60 -20.55
C GLN A 433 -17.64 -3.63 -20.00
N HIS A 434 -18.09 -4.75 -19.40
CA HIS A 434 -19.52 -4.96 -19.08
C HIS A 434 -19.79 -5.22 -17.59
N GLY A 435 -18.75 -5.36 -16.76
CA GLY A 435 -18.89 -5.57 -15.33
C GLY A 435 -19.09 -7.04 -14.94
N ILE A 436 -19.73 -7.28 -13.80
CA ILE A 436 -19.97 -8.62 -13.26
C ILE A 436 -21.12 -9.28 -14.04
N ALA A 437 -20.88 -10.49 -14.53
CA ALA A 437 -21.88 -11.30 -15.24
C ALA A 437 -21.80 -12.76 -14.77
N LYS A 438 -22.85 -13.53 -15.01
CA LYS A 438 -22.92 -14.95 -14.64
C LYS A 438 -22.61 -15.83 -15.85
N TYR A 439 -21.66 -16.74 -15.73
CA TYR A 439 -21.30 -17.66 -16.81
C TYR A 439 -22.40 -18.71 -17.04
N ARG A 440 -22.88 -18.83 -18.29
CA ARG A 440 -23.97 -19.74 -18.70
C ARG A 440 -23.52 -20.86 -19.63
N GLY A 441 -22.21 -21.03 -19.84
CA GLY A 441 -21.64 -22.05 -20.71
C GLY A 441 -21.17 -21.50 -22.07
N LEU A 442 -20.64 -22.39 -22.91
CA LEU A 442 -20.26 -22.11 -24.28
C LEU A 442 -21.43 -22.44 -25.23
N LYS A 443 -21.67 -21.56 -26.19
CA LYS A 443 -22.64 -21.79 -27.27
C LYS A 443 -21.97 -21.58 -28.62
N ARG A 444 -22.11 -22.56 -29.50
CA ARG A 444 -21.65 -22.46 -30.89
C ARG A 444 -22.61 -21.61 -31.68
N LEU A 445 -22.11 -20.56 -32.33
CA LEU A 445 -22.90 -19.65 -33.16
C LEU A 445 -22.28 -19.55 -34.55
N VAL A 446 -23.14 -19.48 -35.56
CA VAL A 446 -22.76 -19.18 -36.95
C VAL A 446 -23.01 -17.69 -37.17
N VAL A 447 -21.96 -16.93 -37.44
CA VAL A 447 -22.06 -15.51 -37.78
C VAL A 447 -21.30 -15.28 -39.08
N GLN A 448 -21.99 -14.78 -40.11
CA GLN A 448 -21.41 -14.44 -41.43
C GLN A 448 -20.53 -15.57 -42.01
N ASP A 449 -21.08 -16.79 -42.06
CA ASP A 449 -20.46 -18.01 -42.61
C ASP A 449 -19.24 -18.56 -41.85
N PHE A 450 -18.97 -18.07 -40.62
CA PHE A 450 -17.97 -18.65 -39.72
C PHE A 450 -18.63 -19.27 -38.48
N GLU A 451 -18.28 -20.52 -38.19
CA GLU A 451 -18.64 -21.22 -36.94
C GLU A 451 -17.57 -20.96 -35.88
N SER A 452 -17.97 -20.37 -34.76
CA SER A 452 -17.11 -20.22 -33.58
C SER A 452 -17.87 -20.51 -32.29
N ASP A 453 -17.15 -20.92 -31.26
CA ASP A 453 -17.69 -21.06 -29.91
C ASP A 453 -17.65 -19.69 -29.21
N TYR A 454 -18.75 -19.33 -28.55
CA TYR A 454 -18.91 -18.08 -27.82
C TYR A 454 -19.24 -18.34 -26.36
N LEU A 455 -18.65 -17.54 -25.47
CA LEU A 455 -18.98 -17.52 -24.05
C LEU A 455 -20.32 -16.81 -23.82
N ILE A 456 -21.26 -17.46 -23.15
CA ILE A 456 -22.54 -16.82 -22.79
C ILE A 456 -22.48 -16.31 -21.37
N LEU A 457 -22.70 -15.00 -21.21
CA LEU A 457 -22.71 -14.27 -19.95
C LEU A 457 -24.08 -13.61 -19.76
N GLU A 458 -24.62 -13.65 -18.54
CA GLU A 458 -25.90 -13.02 -18.14
C GLU A 458 -25.70 -11.91 -17.11
#